data_AF-A0AA42YD16-F1
#
_entry.id   AF-A0AA42YD16-F1
#
_cell.length_a   1.000
_cell.length_b   1.000
_cell.length_c   1.000
_cell.angle_alpha   90.00
_cell.angle_beta   90.00
_cell.angle_gamma   90.00
#
_symmetry.space_group_name_H-M   'P 1'
#
loop_
_entity.id
_entity.type
_entity.pdbx_description
1 polymer ?
#
loop_
_entity_poly.entity_id
_entity_poly.type
_entity_poly.pdbx_seq_one_letter_code
_entity_poly.pdbx_strand_id
1 'polypeptide(L)'
;KAFFANNRNTALLNVLVDEIHAIAKRQRIQFVSFAPSTVKRAVTGNGRARKWEVARAVVTRYPELTVYIGQDRKWKARYHSNMFDAVAVGLAALGAMRRKTAPSTL
;
A
#
# COMPACT_ATOMS: atom_id res chain seq x y z
N LYS A 1 0.33 12.04 -12.11
CA LYS A 1 0.42 10.76 -12.87
C LYS A 1 0.99 9.68 -11.98
N ALA A 2 0.35 8.51 -11.92
CA ALA A 2 0.91 7.37 -11.21
C ALA A 2 2.02 6.72 -12.03
N PHE A 3 3.13 6.37 -11.38
CA PHE A 3 4.22 5.68 -12.03
C PHE A 3 3.93 4.18 -12.07
N PHE A 4 3.82 3.64 -13.28
CA PHE A 4 3.78 2.21 -13.53
C PHE A 4 5.04 1.86 -14.32
N ALA A 5 5.84 0.89 -13.82
CA ALA A 5 6.97 0.36 -14.59
C ALA A 5 6.48 -0.23 -15.93
N ASN A 6 7.39 -0.42 -16.90
CA ASN A 6 7.10 -0.78 -18.29
C ASN A 6 5.94 -1.78 -18.46
N ASN A 7 4.73 -1.26 -18.60
CA ASN A 7 3.49 -2.02 -18.66
C ASN A 7 2.70 -1.56 -19.90
N ARG A 8 2.33 -2.50 -20.75
CA ARG A 8 1.55 -2.23 -21.98
C ARG A 8 0.23 -1.51 -21.69
N ASN A 9 -0.29 -1.61 -20.47
CA ASN A 9 -1.54 -1.01 -20.04
C ASN A 9 -1.37 0.31 -19.26
N THR A 10 -0.20 0.96 -19.33
CA THR A 10 0.10 2.19 -18.55
C THR A 10 -0.91 3.31 -18.79
N ALA A 11 -1.44 3.45 -20.01
CA ALA A 11 -2.48 4.45 -20.30
C ALA A 11 -3.77 4.19 -19.52
N LEU A 12 -4.32 2.98 -19.62
CA LEU A 12 -5.53 2.57 -18.91
C LEU A 12 -5.37 2.64 -17.38
N LEU A 13 -4.19 2.27 -16.87
CA LEU A 13 -3.89 2.36 -15.44
C LEU A 13 -3.83 3.81 -14.94
N ASN A 14 -3.36 4.75 -15.76
CA ASN A 14 -3.41 6.17 -15.39
C ASN A 14 -4.85 6.69 -15.36
N VAL A 15 -5.69 6.33 -16.35
CA VAL A 15 -7.12 6.69 -16.34
C VAL A 15 -7.80 6.17 -15.08
N LEU A 16 -7.56 4.91 -14.71
CA LEU A 16 -8.09 4.34 -13.47
C LEU A 16 -7.66 5.11 -12.23
N VAL A 17 -6.39 5.53 -12.14
CA VAL A 17 -5.91 6.34 -11.02
C VAL A 17 -6.56 7.71 -10.99
N ASP A 18 -6.75 8.34 -12.15
CA ASP A 18 -7.42 9.64 -12.26
C ASP A 18 -8.88 9.54 -11.80
N GLU A 19 -9.58 8.44 -12.12
CA GLU A 19 -10.94 8.15 -11.61
C GLU A 19 -10.96 7.99 -10.08
N ILE A 20 -9.99 7.25 -9.51
CA ILE A 20 -9.87 7.10 -8.05
C ILE A 20 -9.64 8.47 -7.40
N HIS A 21 -8.79 9.31 -8.00
CA HIS A 21 -8.54 10.66 -7.50
C HIS A 21 -9.78 11.56 -7.61
N ALA A 22 -10.55 11.44 -8.70
CA ALA A 22 -11.82 12.16 -8.86
C ALA A 22 -12.86 11.72 -7.82
N ILE A 23 -12.94 10.43 -7.48
CA ILE A 23 -13.78 9.93 -6.38
C ILE A 23 -13.32 10.54 -5.05
N ALA A 24 -12.02 10.49 -4.74
CA ALA A 24 -11.47 11.05 -3.51
C ALA A 24 -11.79 12.55 -3.38
N LYS A 25 -11.63 13.32 -4.46
CA LYS A 25 -11.97 14.75 -4.51
C LYS A 25 -13.45 15.00 -4.24
N ARG A 26 -14.35 14.24 -4.88
CA ARG A 26 -15.81 14.34 -4.66
C ARG A 26 -16.20 14.04 -3.22
N GLN A 27 -15.54 13.06 -2.60
CA GLN A 27 -15.78 12.66 -1.22
C GLN A 27 -14.99 13.47 -0.18
N ARG A 28 -14.19 14.47 -0.61
CA ARG A 28 -13.32 15.26 0.26
C ARG A 28 -12.33 14.42 1.07
N ILE A 29 -11.89 13.30 0.51
CA ILE A 29 -10.88 12.41 1.09
C ILE A 29 -9.50 12.83 0.56
N GLN A 30 -8.54 12.98 1.46
CA GLN A 30 -7.16 13.30 1.07
C GLN A 30 -6.56 12.16 0.24
N PHE A 31 -6.15 12.47 -0.99
CA PHE A 31 -5.44 11.53 -1.86
C PHE A 31 -3.93 11.63 -1.64
N VAL A 32 -3.28 10.50 -1.37
CA VAL A 32 -1.82 10.41 -1.24
C VAL A 32 -1.32 9.22 -2.05
N SER A 33 -0.25 9.42 -2.82
CA SER A 33 0.41 8.38 -3.58
C SER A 33 1.78 8.05 -2.99
N PHE A 34 2.17 6.78 -3.06
CA PHE A 34 3.46 6.30 -2.58
C PHE A 34 4.17 5.50 -3.66
N ALA A 35 5.50 5.64 -3.73
CA ALA A 35 6.31 4.66 -4.44
C ALA A 35 6.27 3.30 -3.69
N PRO A 36 6.33 2.15 -4.38
CA PRO A 36 6.32 0.84 -3.73
C PRO A 36 7.44 0.68 -2.69
N SER A 37 8.62 1.22 -2.98
CA SER A 37 9.76 1.21 -2.06
C SER A 37 9.50 1.99 -0.77
N THR A 38 8.75 3.09 -0.86
CA THR A 38 8.36 3.89 0.31
C THR A 38 7.40 3.12 1.21
N VAL A 39 6.39 2.44 0.62
CA VAL A 39 5.44 1.61 1.38
C VAL A 39 6.18 0.47 2.08
N LYS A 40 7.03 -0.26 1.33
CA LYS A 40 7.83 -1.35 1.88
C LYS A 40 8.71 -0.88 3.03
N ARG A 41 9.47 0.21 2.85
CA ARG A 41 10.30 0.78 3.91
C ARG A 41 9.48 1.21 5.13
N ALA A 42 8.31 1.80 4.93
CA ALA A 42 7.46 2.24 6.03
C ALA A 42 6.94 1.08 6.89
N VAL A 43 6.71 -0.08 6.28
CA VAL A 43 6.12 -1.26 6.96
C VAL A 43 7.16 -2.23 7.47
N THR A 44 8.27 -2.44 6.74
CA THR A 44 9.29 -3.46 7.04
C THR A 44 10.65 -2.88 7.44
N GLY A 45 10.85 -1.56 7.33
CA GLY A 45 12.17 -0.92 7.40
C GLY A 45 13.01 -1.06 6.13
N ASN A 46 12.61 -1.94 5.18
CA ASN A 46 13.38 -2.25 3.98
C ASN A 46 12.58 -1.97 2.69
N GLY A 47 13.02 -0.97 1.91
CA GLY A 47 12.37 -0.60 0.65
C GLY A 47 12.45 -1.65 -0.47
N ARG A 48 13.30 -2.67 -0.30
CA ARG A 48 13.46 -3.80 -1.23
C ARG A 48 12.75 -5.08 -0.76
N ALA A 49 11.97 -5.01 0.32
CA ALA A 49 11.25 -6.17 0.85
C ALA A 49 10.38 -6.87 -0.20
N ARG A 50 10.36 -8.20 -0.13
CA ARG A 50 9.50 -9.09 -0.91
C ARG A 50 8.07 -9.08 -0.32
N LYS A 51 7.09 -9.53 -1.10
CA LYS A 51 5.67 -9.52 -0.72
C LYS A 51 5.35 -10.27 0.58
N TRP A 52 5.95 -11.45 0.77
CA TRP A 52 5.78 -12.27 1.98
C TRP A 52 6.37 -11.59 3.24
N GLU A 53 7.42 -10.77 3.09
CA GLU A 53 7.99 -9.98 4.19
C GLU A 53 7.04 -8.85 4.60
N VAL A 54 6.41 -8.18 3.64
CA VAL A 54 5.37 -7.17 3.90
C VAL A 54 4.17 -7.80 4.61
N ALA A 55 3.68 -8.94 4.13
CA ALA A 55 2.57 -9.66 4.76
C ALA A 55 2.86 -10.03 6.23
N ARG A 56 4.06 -10.55 6.53
CA ARG A 56 4.47 -10.83 7.91
C ARG A 56 4.54 -9.59 8.78
N ALA A 57 5.11 -8.50 8.28
CA ALA A 57 5.18 -7.24 9.01
C ALA A 57 3.78 -6.69 9.32
N VAL A 58 2.83 -6.83 8.39
CA VAL A 58 1.42 -6.49 8.62
C VAL A 58 0.80 -7.37 9.70
N VAL A 59 0.97 -8.69 9.62
CA VAL A 59 0.41 -9.63 10.62
C VAL A 59 1.00 -9.44 12.01
N THR A 60 2.26 -9.00 12.12
CA THR A 60 2.86 -8.66 13.42
C THR A 60 2.08 -7.53 14.13
N ARG A 61 1.43 -6.64 13.36
CA ARG A 61 0.61 -5.54 13.89
C ARG A 61 -0.89 -5.85 13.96
N TYR A 62 -1.37 -6.77 13.11
CA TYR A 62 -2.76 -7.23 13.03
C TYR A 62 -2.80 -8.77 13.03
N PRO A 63 -2.64 -9.42 14.19
CA PRO A 63 -2.53 -10.87 14.30
C PRO A 63 -3.74 -11.63 13.74
N GLU A 64 -4.93 -11.03 13.75
CA GLU A 64 -6.16 -11.58 13.17
C GLU A 64 -6.03 -11.87 11.66
N LEU A 65 -5.10 -11.22 10.96
CA LEU A 65 -4.87 -11.43 9.54
C LEU A 65 -3.99 -12.68 9.24
N THR A 66 -3.48 -13.37 10.25
CA THR A 66 -2.63 -14.57 10.09
C THR A 66 -3.30 -15.64 9.23
N VAL A 67 -4.63 -15.80 9.35
CA VAL A 67 -5.43 -16.78 8.61
C VAL A 67 -5.30 -16.63 7.08
N TYR A 68 -4.90 -15.46 6.59
CA TYR A 68 -4.76 -15.16 5.17
C TYR A 68 -3.34 -15.39 4.63
N ILE A 69 -2.38 -15.76 5.48
CA ILE A 69 -1.05 -16.19 5.07
C ILE A 69 -1.11 -17.66 4.61
N GLY A 70 -0.24 -18.05 3.67
CA GLY A 70 0.04 -19.47 3.40
C GLY A 70 -1.10 -20.25 2.72
N GLN A 71 -1.87 -19.60 1.85
CA GLN A 71 -3.00 -20.24 1.16
C GLN A 71 -2.54 -21.28 0.12
N ASP A 72 -3.14 -22.48 0.17
CA ASP A 72 -2.77 -23.60 -0.71
C ASP A 72 -3.04 -23.33 -2.20
N ARG A 73 -4.09 -22.56 -2.49
CA ARG A 73 -4.46 -22.22 -3.86
C ARG A 73 -3.79 -20.92 -4.29
N LYS A 74 -3.03 -20.98 -5.39
CA LYS A 74 -2.29 -19.83 -5.97
C LYS A 74 -3.15 -18.58 -6.16
N TRP A 75 -4.42 -18.72 -6.58
CA TRP A 75 -5.30 -17.57 -6.75
C TRP A 75 -5.69 -16.91 -5.41
N LYS A 76 -5.91 -17.70 -4.35
CA LYS A 76 -6.15 -17.20 -2.99
C LYS A 76 -4.92 -16.48 -2.47
N ALA A 77 -3.74 -17.09 -2.62
CA ALA A 77 -2.48 -16.47 -2.23
C ALA A 77 -2.26 -15.11 -2.93
N ARG A 78 -2.57 -15.01 -4.22
CA ARG A 78 -2.50 -13.73 -4.96
C ARG A 78 -3.53 -12.72 -4.47
N TYR A 79 -4.77 -13.14 -4.25
CA TYR A 79 -5.84 -12.28 -3.75
C TYR A 79 -5.47 -11.67 -2.38
N HIS A 80 -5.06 -12.51 -1.43
CA HIS A 80 -4.65 -12.04 -0.10
C HIS A 80 -3.34 -11.26 -0.14
N SER A 81 -2.42 -11.53 -1.07
CA SER A 81 -1.26 -10.66 -1.27
C SER A 81 -1.66 -9.23 -1.65
N ASN A 82 -2.69 -9.04 -2.47
CA ASN A 82 -3.18 -7.69 -2.80
C ASN A 82 -3.84 -7.03 -1.58
N MET A 83 -4.56 -7.81 -0.76
CA MET A 83 -5.12 -7.33 0.51
C MET A 83 -4.01 -6.85 1.45
N PHE A 84 -2.93 -7.62 1.63
CA PHE A 84 -1.78 -7.20 2.42
C PHE A 84 -1.08 -5.95 1.86
N ASP A 85 -0.97 -5.81 0.54
CA ASP A 85 -0.45 -4.59 -0.09
C ASP A 85 -1.34 -3.38 0.23
N ALA A 86 -2.68 -3.54 0.20
CA ALA A 86 -3.63 -2.47 0.55
C ALA A 86 -3.51 -2.04 2.02
N VAL A 87 -3.43 -3.00 2.94
CA VAL A 87 -3.21 -2.71 4.38
C VAL A 87 -1.87 -2.00 4.60
N ALA A 88 -0.81 -2.45 3.92
CA ALA A 88 0.51 -1.83 3.99
C ALA A 88 0.50 -0.36 3.50
N VAL A 89 -0.23 -0.03 2.43
CA VAL A 89 -0.42 1.36 1.98
C VAL A 89 -1.13 2.19 3.05
N GLY A 90 -2.18 1.66 3.67
CA GLY A 90 -2.87 2.33 4.78
C GLY A 90 -1.94 2.63 5.97
N LEU A 91 -1.07 1.69 6.33
CA LEU A 91 -0.09 1.90 7.40
C LEU A 91 0.96 2.95 7.05
N ALA A 92 1.44 2.95 5.80
CA ALA A 92 2.37 3.97 5.31
C ALA A 92 1.73 5.37 5.35
N ALA A 93 0.46 5.48 4.94
CA ALA A 93 -0.30 6.72 5.00
C ALA A 93 -0.47 7.22 6.44
N LEU A 94 -0.88 6.34 7.36
CA LEU A 94 -1.03 6.68 8.78
C LEU A 94 0.29 7.18 9.38
N GLY A 95 1.41 6.51 9.07
CA GLY A 95 2.73 6.94 9.52
C GLY A 95 3.17 8.28 8.92
N ALA A 96 2.85 8.54 7.64
CA ALA A 96 3.14 9.81 6.99
C ALA A 96 2.32 10.98 7.55
N MET A 97 1.04 10.75 7.85
CA MET A 97 0.17 11.77 8.45
C MET A 97 0.64 12.15 9.85
N ARG A 98 1.02 11.17 10.69
CA ARG A 98 1.54 11.43 12.05
C ARG A 98 2.80 12.31 12.05
N ARG A 99 3.70 12.13 11.08
CA ARG A 99 4.91 12.97 10.95
C ARG A 99 4.60 14.40 10.54
N LYS A 100 3.55 14.62 9.73
CA LYS A 100 3.14 15.98 9.34
C LYS A 100 2.50 16.77 10.49
N THR A 101 1.90 16.08 11.45
CA THR A 101 1.25 16.70 12.62
C THR A 101 2.15 16.80 13.84
N ALA A 102 3.33 16.18 13.82
CA ALA A 102 4.30 16.34 14.91
C ALA A 102 4.86 17.78 14.89
N PRO A 103 4.87 18.50 16.03
CA PRO A 103 5.43 19.85 16.07
C PRO A 103 6.89 19.80 15.66
N SER A 104 7.30 20.71 14.78
CA SER A 104 8.70 20.89 14.42
C SER A 104 9.46 21.40 15.64
N THR A 105 10.14 20.49 16.34
CA THR A 105 11.11 20.87 17.37
C THR A 105 12.30 21.52 16.67
N LEU A 106 12.35 22.86 16.74
CA LEU A 106 13.58 23.64 16.57
C LEU A 106 14.33 23.67 17.90
#